data_AF-A0A6N2QZH3-F1
#
_entry.id   AF-A0A6N2QZH3-F1
#
_cell.length_a   1.000
_cell.length_b   1.000
_cell.length_c   1.000
_cell.angle_alpha   90.00
_cell.angle_beta   90.00
_cell.angle_gamma   90.00
#
_symmetry.space_group_name_H-M   'P 1'
#
loop_
_entity.id
_entity.type
_entity.pdbx_description
1 polymer ?
#
loop_
_entity_poly.entity_id
_entity_poly.type
_entity_poly.pdbx_seq_one_letter_code
_entity_poly.pdbx_strand_id
1 'polypeptide(L)' 'MPYLNLKTELKKTNITNEEIAHVLRLRTEDVLDKLEGSGRFTIGEAMLLKKRYFSRMPLEYLFVHTASKP' A
#
# COMPACT_ATOMS: atom_id res chain seq x y z
N MET A 1 12.16 0.64 -2.79
CA MET A 1 12.07 -0.51 -1.87
C MET A 1 10.60 -0.81 -1.61
N PRO A 2 10.15 -2.06 -1.74
CA PRO A 2 8.73 -2.39 -1.71
C PRO A 2 8.09 -2.21 -0.33
N TYR A 3 6.78 -2.00 -0.31
CA TYR A 3 5.97 -2.02 0.91
C TYR A 3 5.52 -3.46 1.21
N LEU A 4 6.44 -4.31 1.70
CA LEU A 4 6.17 -5.73 1.90
C LEU A 4 4.97 -5.99 2.84
N ASN A 5 4.87 -5.25 3.94
CA ASN A 5 3.77 -5.40 4.89
C ASN A 5 2.43 -5.07 4.25
N LEU A 6 2.33 -3.93 3.55
CA LEU A 6 1.11 -3.58 2.81
C LEU A 6 0.75 -4.66 1.78
N LYS A 7 1.71 -5.16 0.99
CA LYS A 7 1.48 -6.25 0.02
C LYS A 7 0.96 -7.53 0.70
N THR A 8 1.53 -7.89 1.84
CA THR A 8 1.10 -9.05 2.63
C THR A 8 -0.34 -8.89 3.12
N GLU A 9 -0.69 -7.73 3.69
CA GLU A 9 -2.03 -7.51 4.22
C GLU A 9 -3.07 -7.46 3.11
N LEU A 10 -2.78 -6.80 1.97
CA LEU A 10 -3.64 -6.82 0.78
C LEU A 10 -3.95 -8.25 0.31
N LYS A 11 -2.92 -9.10 0.24
CA LYS A 11 -3.07 -10.51 -0.13
C LYS A 11 -3.90 -11.30 0.88
N LYS A 12 -3.69 -11.09 2.19
CA LYS A 12 -4.47 -11.74 3.25
C LYS A 12 -5.95 -11.37 3.21
N THR A 13 -6.26 -10.12 2.86
CA THR A 13 -7.63 -9.61 2.79
C THR A 13 -8.27 -9.77 1.41
N ASN A 14 -7.55 -10.36 0.45
CA ASN A 14 -7.98 -10.51 -0.94
C ASN A 14 -8.38 -9.18 -1.63
N ILE A 15 -7.69 -8.10 -1.28
CA ILE A 15 -7.88 -6.78 -1.90
C ILE A 15 -6.99 -6.70 -3.13
N THR A 16 -7.56 -6.33 -4.28
CA THR A 16 -6.83 -6.28 -5.54
C THR A 16 -6.21 -4.91 -5.80
N ASN A 17 -5.22 -4.85 -6.72
CA ASN A 17 -4.58 -3.59 -7.10
C ASN A 17 -5.55 -2.65 -7.82
N GLU A 18 -6.53 -3.19 -8.55
CA GLU A 18 -7.59 -2.43 -9.22
C GLU A 18 -8.51 -1.75 -8.20
N GLU A 19 -8.85 -2.44 -7.10
CA GLU A 19 -9.64 -1.85 -6.01
C GLU A 19 -8.89 -0.69 -5.34
N ILE A 20 -7.60 -0.88 -5.06
CA ILE A 20 -6.73 0.18 -4.52
C ILE A 20 -6.68 1.37 -5.49
N ALA A 21 -6.48 1.10 -6.79
CA ALA A 21 -6.41 2.12 -7.82
C ALA A 21 -7.70 2.93 -7.90
N HIS A 22 -8.85 2.26 -7.84
CA HIS A 22 -10.16 2.91 -7.81
C HIS A 22 -10.33 3.81 -6.56
N VAL A 23 -9.93 3.32 -5.37
CA VAL A 23 -10.01 4.11 -4.13
C VAL A 23 -9.11 5.34 -4.18
N LEU A 24 -7.89 5.18 -4.71
CA LEU A 24 -6.90 6.25 -4.79
C LEU A 24 -7.06 7.16 -6.00
N ARG A 25 -7.95 6.82 -6.93
CA ARG A 25 -8.11 7.49 -8.24
C ARG A 25 -6.79 7.53 -9.03
N LEU A 26 -6.09 6.40 -9.04
CA LEU A 26 -4.85 6.17 -9.76
C LEU A 26 -5.06 5.13 -10.86
N ARG A 27 -4.09 4.99 -11.76
CA ARG A 27 -4.02 3.82 -12.64
C ARG A 27 -3.50 2.63 -11.84
N THR A 28 -3.90 1.41 -12.21
CA THR A 28 -3.41 0.17 -11.56
C THR A 28 -1.89 0.06 -11.64
N GLU A 29 -1.29 0.50 -12.74
CA GLU A 29 0.17 0.57 -12.95
C GLU A 29 0.84 1.48 -11.91
N ASP A 30 0.27 2.66 -11.63
CA ASP A 30 0.83 3.58 -10.63
C ASP A 30 0.78 2.98 -9.22
N VAL A 31 -0.24 2.18 -8.92
CA VAL A 31 -0.34 1.44 -7.65
C VAL A 31 0.72 0.35 -7.57
N LEU A 32 0.91 -0.42 -8.65
CA LEU A 32 1.96 -1.45 -8.74
C LEU A 32 3.35 -0.83 -8.52
N ASP A 33 3.66 0.26 -9.22
CA ASP A 33 4.94 0.97 -9.09
C ASP A 33 5.17 1.46 -7.66
N LYS A 34 4.13 1.99 -7.00
CA LYS A 34 4.21 2.38 -5.58
C LYS A 34 4.44 1.17 -4.68
N LEU A 35 3.75 0.06 -4.87
CA LEU A 35 3.89 -1.16 -4.06
C LEU A 35 5.28 -1.80 -4.18
N GLU A 36 5.85 -1.81 -5.38
CA GLU A 36 7.24 -2.27 -5.63
C GLU A 36 8.28 -1.24 -5.15
N GLY A 37 7.84 -0.01 -4.87
CA GLY A 37 8.66 1.05 -4.31
C GLY A 37 9.46 1.83 -5.35
N SER A 38 9.03 1.79 -6.61
CA SER A 38 9.41 2.74 -7.68
C SER A 38 8.69 4.08 -7.51
N GLY A 39 7.54 4.09 -6.84
CA GLY A 39 6.82 5.28 -6.39
C GLY A 39 6.65 5.36 -4.87
N ARG A 40 6.09 6.47 -4.37
CA ARG A 40 5.67 6.61 -2.97
C ARG A 40 4.17 6.86 -2.85
N PHE A 41 3.58 6.31 -1.80
CA PHE A 41 2.26 6.75 -1.37
C PHE A 41 2.39 8.11 -0.69
N THR A 42 1.53 9.05 -1.05
CA THR A 42 1.37 10.29 -0.29
C THR A 42 0.72 9.97 1.05
N ILE A 43 0.84 10.87 2.03
CA ILE A 43 0.19 10.70 3.33
C ILE A 43 -1.33 10.61 3.17
N GLY A 44 -1.92 11.38 2.24
CA GLY A 44 -3.35 11.32 1.93
C GLY A 44 -3.79 9.95 1.41
N GLU A 45 -3.06 9.38 0.45
CA GLU A 45 -3.33 8.03 -0.07
C GLU A 45 -3.17 6.96 1.02
N ALA A 46 -2.11 7.07 1.82
CA ALA A 46 -1.83 6.13 2.90
C ALA A 46 -2.94 6.14 3.97
N MET A 47 -3.38 7.33 4.39
CA MET A 47 -4.51 7.48 5.31
C MET A 47 -5.82 6.96 4.71
N LEU A 48 -6.06 7.19 3.41
CA LEU A 48 -7.28 6.73 2.74
C LEU A 48 -7.35 5.20 2.72
N LEU A 49 -6.28 4.52 2.34
CA LEU A 49 -6.21 3.05 2.38
C LEU A 49 -6.34 2.50 3.79
N LYS A 50 -5.64 3.10 4.78
CA LYS A 50 -5.79 2.72 6.18
C LYS A 50 -7.25 2.84 6.63
N LYS A 51 -7.89 3.98 6.36
CA LYS A 51 -9.29 4.20 6.76
C LYS A 51 -10.24 3.22 6.10
N ARG A 52 -10.02 2.88 4.83
CA ARG A 52 -10.90 2.01 4.05
C ARG A 52 -10.76 0.53 4.40
N TYR A 53 -9.52 0.05 4.57
CA TYR A 53 -9.21 -1.37 4.61
C TYR A 53 -8.48 -1.84 5.87
N PHE A 54 -7.67 -0.98 6.49
CA PHE A 54 -6.74 -1.36 7.57
C PHE A 54 -6.90 -0.48 8.80
N SER A 55 -8.14 -0.20 9.22
CA SER A 55 -8.46 0.83 10.22
C SER A 55 -7.74 0.64 11.56
N ARG A 56 -7.42 -0.62 11.90
CA ARG A 56 -6.75 -1.05 13.14
C ARG A 56 -5.22 -1.21 13.04
N MET A 57 -4.63 -1.06 11.84
CA MET A 57 -3.19 -1.26 11.64
C MET A 57 -2.44 0.07 11.60
N PRO A 58 -1.27 0.21 12.26
CA PRO A 58 -0.47 1.45 12.22
C PRO A 58 0.02 1.79 10.81
N LEU A 59 0.16 3.09 10.49
CA LEU A 59 0.72 3.52 9.21
C LEU A 59 2.20 3.10 9.09
N GLU A 60 2.93 3.15 10.19
CA GLU A 60 4.32 2.75 10.33
C GLU A 60 4.50 1.26 10.04
N TYR A 61 3.49 0.43 10.34
CA TYR A 61 3.51 -0.99 9.99
C TYR A 61 3.23 -1.20 8.51
N LEU A 62 2.15 -0.59 7.98
CA LEU A 62 1.72 -0.79 6.61
C LEU A 62 2.73 -0.22 5.60
N PHE A 63 3.22 0.99 5.84
CA PHE A 63 4.01 1.78 4.90
C PHE A 63 5.51 1.84 5.26
N VAL A 64 6.03 0.84 5.98
CA VAL A 64 7.49 0.71 6.15
C VAL A 64 8.12 0.21 4.84
N HIS A 65 9.16 0.90 4.40
CA HIS A 65 10.07 0.34 3.41
C HIS A 65 10.96 -0.67 4.13
N THR A 66 10.73 -1.96 3.87
CA THR A 66 11.69 -2.97 4.32
C THR A 66 12.97 -2.78 3.52
N ALA A 67 14.02 -2.25 4.15
CA ALA A 67 15.36 -2.63 3.73
C ALA A 67 15.42 -4.16 3.84
N SER A 68 15.80 -4.85 2.76
CA SER A 68 16.43 -6.15 2.95
C SER A 68 17.42 -5.97 4.09
N LYS A 69 17.35 -6.85 5.10
CA LYS A 69 18.28 -6.84 6.22
C LYS A 69 19.71 -6.61 5.69
N PRO A 70 20.54 -5.80 6.38
CA PRO A 70 21.96 -5.77 6.07
C PRO A 70 22.57 -7.18 6.08
#